data_AF-A0A971HDG4-F1
#
_entry.id   AF-A0A971HDG4-F1
#
_cell.length_a   1.000
_cell.length_b   1.000
_cell.length_c   1.000
_cell.angle_alpha   90.00
_cell.angle_beta   90.00
_cell.angle_gamma   90.00
#
_symmetry.space_group_name_H-M   'P 1'
#
loop_
_entity.id
_entity.type
_entity.pdbx_description
1 polymer ?
#
loop_
_entity_poly.entity_id
_entity_poly.type
_entity_poly.pdbx_seq_one_letter_code
_entity_poly.pdbx_strand_id
1 'polypeptide(L)' 'AANDILKKRGMQPALTVSEDTGSFTGGLIVRQGDIEVNCSVSKLIELSRDSLAGPIAEILFSD' A
#
# COMPACT_ATOMS: atom_id res chain seq x y z
N ALA A 1 5.40 16.62 -6.07
CA ALA A 1 4.13 16.08 -5.56
C ALA A 1 3.72 14.83 -6.34
N ALA A 2 2.76 14.03 -5.85
CA ALA A 2 2.31 12.80 -6.51
C ALA A 2 1.81 13.05 -7.96
N ASN A 3 1.09 14.15 -8.17
CA ASN A 3 0.64 14.58 -9.49
C ASN A 3 1.79 14.89 -10.46
N ASP A 4 2.93 15.42 -9.99
CA ASP A 4 4.09 15.65 -10.85
C ASP A 4 4.72 14.34 -11.32
N ILE A 5 4.71 13.32 -10.47
CA ILE A 5 5.20 11.97 -10.81
C ILE A 5 4.30 11.35 -11.87
N LEU A 6 2.98 11.46 -11.72
CA LEU A 6 2.02 10.97 -12.72
C LEU A 6 2.20 11.68 -14.07
N LYS A 7 2.40 13.00 -14.05
CA LYS A 7 2.66 13.78 -15.26
C LYS A 7 3.93 13.33 -15.98
N LYS A 8 5.01 13.06 -15.24
CA LYS A 8 6.26 12.51 -15.80
C LYS A 8 6.10 11.13 -16.42
N ARG A 9 5.11 10.34 -15.96
CA ARG A 9 4.75 9.03 -16.52
C ARG A 9 3.79 9.12 -17.72
N GLY A 10 3.45 10.32 -18.20
CA GLY A 10 2.51 10.52 -19.30
C GLY A 10 1.06 10.30 -18.93
N MET A 11 0.73 10.20 -17.64
CA MET A 11 -0.64 10.06 -17.15
C MET A 11 -1.27 11.43 -16.91
N GLN A 12 -2.60 11.51 -16.95
CA GLN A 12 -3.33 12.73 -16.56
C GLN A 12 -3.40 12.82 -15.02
N PRO A 13 -2.74 13.81 -14.38
CA PRO A 13 -2.72 13.90 -12.94
C PRO A 13 -4.01 14.55 -12.41
N ALA A 14 -4.77 13.81 -11.61
CA ALA A 14 -5.99 14.28 -10.96
C ALA A 14 -6.14 13.72 -9.54
N LEU A 15 -5.03 13.40 -8.86
CA LEU A 15 -5.10 12.94 -7.48
C LEU A 15 -5.50 14.10 -6.57
N THR A 16 -6.52 13.86 -5.76
CA THR A 16 -7.01 14.75 -4.72
C THR A 16 -6.94 14.05 -3.36
N VAL A 17 -6.96 14.84 -2.30
CA VAL A 17 -7.13 14.31 -0.94
C VAL A 17 -8.63 14.15 -0.71
N SER A 18 -9.06 12.96 -0.26
CA SER A 18 -10.45 12.72 0.11
C SER A 18 -10.80 13.52 1.37
N GLU A 19 -12.04 14.00 1.46
CA GLU A 19 -12.58 14.61 2.68
C GLU A 19 -12.80 13.55 3.78
N ASP A 20 -12.91 12.28 3.40
CA ASP A 20 -13.06 11.17 4.32
C ASP A 20 -11.73 10.79 4.96
N THR A 21 -11.71 10.75 6.29
CA THR A 21 -10.58 10.20 7.03
C THR A 21 -10.77 8.69 7.18
N GLY A 22 -9.93 7.90 6.51
CA GLY A 22 -9.95 6.44 6.63
C GLY A 22 -9.42 5.94 7.98
N SER A 23 -9.89 4.77 8.41
CA SER A 23 -9.37 4.09 9.61
C SER A 23 -8.24 3.13 9.23
N PHE A 24 -7.00 3.60 9.32
CA PHE A 24 -5.80 2.79 9.11
C PHE A 24 -4.61 3.36 9.88
N THR A 25 -3.68 2.51 10.31
CA THR A 25 -2.53 2.90 11.15
C THR A 25 -1.50 3.76 10.42
N GLY A 26 -1.47 3.69 9.08
CA GLY A 26 -0.60 4.51 8.24
C GLY A 26 -0.62 4.08 6.78
N GLY A 27 -0.01 4.89 5.92
CA GLY A 27 -0.02 4.70 4.46
C GLY A 27 -1.16 5.49 3.81
N LEU A 28 -1.72 4.96 2.74
CA LEU A 28 -2.80 5.61 2.01
C LEU A 28 -3.73 4.58 1.37
N ILE A 29 -4.93 5.01 1.04
CA ILE A 29 -5.88 4.24 0.25
C ILE A 29 -6.10 5.03 -1.05
N VAL A 30 -5.95 4.36 -2.20
CA VAL A 30 -6.20 4.98 -3.51
C VAL A 30 -7.59 4.58 -3.97
N ARG A 31 -8.40 5.56 -4.35
CA ARG A 31 -9.77 5.34 -4.83
C ARG A 31 -9.94 5.89 -6.24
N GLN A 32 -10.54 5.09 -7.12
CA GLN A 32 -10.88 5.48 -8.49
C GLN A 32 -12.32 5.01 -8.80
N GLY A 33 -13.29 5.92 -8.66
CA GLY A 33 -14.70 5.56 -8.70
C GLY A 33 -15.03 4.55 -7.58
N ASP A 34 -15.60 3.41 -7.95
CA ASP A 34 -15.96 2.33 -7.02
C ASP A 34 -14.80 1.37 -6.70
N ILE A 35 -13.62 1.60 -7.26
CA ILE A 35 -12.44 0.77 -7.02
C ILE A 35 -11.61 1.38 -5.91
N GLU A 36 -11.32 0.58 -4.88
CA GLU A 36 -10.44 0.95 -3.79
C GLU A 36 -9.24 0.00 -3.72
N VAL A 37 -8.04 0.57 -3.63
CA VAL A 37 -6.80 -0.18 -3.42
C VAL A 37 -6.19 0.24 -2.09
N ASN A 38 -6.09 -0.72 -1.17
CA ASN A 38 -5.52 -0.53 0.15
C ASN A 38 -3.99 -0.59 0.08
N CYS A 39 -3.35 0.58 0.16
CA CYS A 39 -1.89 0.74 0.25
C CYS A 39 -1.46 1.12 1.68
N SER A 40 -2.19 0.64 2.69
CA SER A 40 -1.81 0.85 4.10
C SER A 40 -0.54 0.09 4.45
N VAL A 41 0.19 0.60 5.43
CA VAL A 41 1.41 -0.05 5.94
C VAL A 41 1.10 -1.46 6.47
N SER A 42 -0.04 -1.62 7.16
CA SER A 42 -0.50 -2.93 7.64
C SER A 42 -0.66 -3.93 6.51
N LYS A 43 -1.22 -3.51 5.36
CA LYS A 43 -1.38 -4.39 4.20
C LYS A 43 -0.05 -4.78 3.56
N LEU A 44 0.91 -3.84 3.51
CA LEU A 44 2.25 -4.14 3.01
C LEU A 44 2.98 -5.16 3.90
N ILE A 45 2.85 -5.05 5.23
CA ILE A 45 3.39 -6.02 6.18
C ILE A 45 2.72 -7.39 5.99
N GLU A 46 1.41 -7.41 5.83
CA GLU A 46 0.65 -8.65 5.60
C GLU A 46 1.09 -9.35 4.31
N LEU A 47 1.27 -8.61 3.21
CA LEU A 47 1.79 -9.17 1.95
C LEU A 47 3.22 -9.69 2.08
N SER A 48 4.03 -9.08 2.96
CA SER A 48 5.40 -9.53 3.24
C SER A 48 5.43 -10.77 4.13
N ARG A 49 4.38 -11.00 4.95
CA ARG A 49 4.32 -12.13 5.86
C ARG A 49 4.40 -13.46 5.13
N ASP A 50 3.65 -13.62 4.05
CA ASP A 50 3.56 -14.89 3.33
C ASP A 50 4.91 -15.28 2.71
N SER A 51 5.64 -14.32 2.15
CA SER A 51 6.97 -14.58 1.57
C SER A 51 8.06 -14.80 2.63
N LEU A 52 7.89 -14.20 3.83
CA LEU A 52 8.86 -14.31 4.92
C LEU A 52 8.60 -15.49 5.86
N ALA A 53 7.44 -16.15 5.78
CA ALA A 53 7.07 -17.23 6.68
C ALA A 53 8.08 -18.40 6.67
N GLY A 54 8.52 -18.83 5.48
CA GLY A 54 9.49 -19.91 5.32
C GLY A 54 10.86 -19.59 5.95
N PRO A 55 11.53 -18.50 5.53
CA PRO A 55 12.80 -18.07 6.12
C PRO A 55 12.73 -17.84 7.63
N ILE A 56 11.61 -17.30 8.13
CA ILE A 56 11.40 -17.11 9.58
C ILE A 56 11.30 -18.47 10.30
N ALA A 57 10.59 -19.44 9.73
CA ALA A 57 10.48 -20.77 10.33
C ALA A 57 11.83 -21.50 10.38
N GLU A 58 12.65 -21.36 9.32
CA GLU A 58 14.02 -21.88 9.34
C GLU A 58 14.83 -21.26 10.48
N ILE A 59 14.82 -19.93 10.65
CA ILE A 59 15.57 -19.28 11.73
C ILE A 59 15.07 -19.65 13.12
N LEU A 60 13.75 -19.77 13.30
CA LEU A 60 13.14 -19.99 14.62
C LEU A 60 13.14 -21.46 15.06
N PHE A 61 13.19 -22.40 14.12
CA PHE A 61 13.02 -23.84 14.38
C PHE A 61 14.14 -24.70 13.77
N SER A 62 15.25 -24.12 13.34
CA SER A 62 16.46 -24.86 12.97
C SER A 62 17.16 -25.40 14.21
N ASP A 63 16.58 -26.45 14.80
CA ASP A 63 17.24 -27.40 15.71
C ASP A 63 16.83 -28.83 15.30
#